data_AF-A0A2R5L0N9-F1
#
_entry.id   AF-A0A2R5L0N9-F1
#
_cell.length_a   1.000
_cell.length_b   1.000
_cell.length_c   1.000
_cell.angle_alpha   90.00
_cell.angle_beta   90.00
_cell.angle_gamma   90.00
#
_symmetry.space_group_name_H-M   'P 1'
#
loop_
_entity.id
_entity.type
_entity.pdbx_description
1 polymer ?
#
loop_
_entity_poly.entity_id
_entity_poly.type
_entity_poly.pdbx_seq_one_letter_code
_entity_poly.pdbx_strand_id
1 'polypeptide(L)'
;GITNGLEITIGNSAKVTLGATSSMSNLVETINRDVSGVTASLDDNGGLLLTNDTGKSIDITGEVANSGLTAEESQGFIALKSIDGSAISINDKGEPGAGAHTIDTGFLVSNGAGTLTTSSSVALDTATVLKTDKIQINGVSLISTSGTAGSLLGAVNALTELTGVTATEVTGGGFVLSSKDGSAIEVTSKADGQSAQSAALEKIGMGNEMGGKVIRSLGTNVSTMAGASSAITSIDKALGQVSSSRAGLGALQNRLGSTISNLENVSQNLSA
;
A
#
# COMPACT_ATOMS: atom_id res chain seq x y z
N GLY A 1 28.05 -13.45 -38.75
CA GLY A 1 27.11 -12.33 -38.84
C GLY A 1 26.75 -11.89 -37.44
N ILE A 2 26.22 -10.68 -37.28
CA ILE A 2 25.83 -10.17 -35.95
C ILE A 2 24.54 -10.84 -35.48
N THR A 3 23.55 -11.00 -36.35
CA THR A 3 22.36 -11.81 -36.06
C THR A 3 21.82 -12.44 -37.34
N ASN A 4 21.02 -13.49 -37.20
CA ASN A 4 20.21 -14.09 -38.26
C ASN A 4 18.92 -14.62 -37.61
N GLY A 5 17.83 -13.86 -37.69
CA GLY A 5 16.59 -14.18 -36.99
C GLY A 5 16.38 -13.43 -35.67
N LEU A 6 17.02 -12.26 -35.47
CA LEU A 6 16.58 -11.31 -34.44
C LEU A 6 15.15 -10.88 -34.75
N GLU A 7 14.29 -10.89 -33.75
CA GLU A 7 12.91 -10.47 -33.87
C GLU A 7 12.65 -9.24 -33.02
N ILE A 8 11.92 -8.26 -33.57
CA ILE A 8 11.53 -7.04 -32.86
C ILE A 8 10.04 -6.81 -33.03
N THR A 9 9.36 -6.54 -31.92
CA THR A 9 7.92 -6.19 -31.88
C THR A 9 7.73 -4.88 -31.14
N ILE A 10 6.86 -3.99 -31.65
CA ILE A 10 6.59 -2.67 -31.05
C ILE A 10 5.17 -2.59 -30.51
N GLY A 11 5.01 -2.69 -29.19
CA GLY A 11 3.73 -2.91 -28.53
C GLY A 11 2.99 -4.10 -29.16
N ASN A 12 1.74 -3.89 -29.60
CA ASN A 12 0.91 -4.95 -30.21
C ASN A 12 1.06 -5.05 -31.75
N SER A 13 2.16 -4.53 -32.32
CA SER A 13 2.36 -4.56 -33.77
C SER A 13 2.75 -5.97 -34.26
N ALA A 14 2.74 -6.18 -35.58
CA ALA A 14 3.25 -7.42 -36.14
C ALA A 14 4.74 -7.57 -35.85
N LYS A 15 5.15 -8.79 -35.47
CA LYS A 15 6.55 -9.13 -35.23
C LYS A 15 7.36 -9.04 -36.52
N VAL A 16 8.52 -8.38 -36.47
CA VAL A 16 9.46 -8.27 -37.58
C VAL A 16 10.65 -9.18 -37.34
N THR A 17 10.88 -10.16 -38.22
CA THR A 17 12.07 -11.03 -38.19
C THR A 17 13.13 -10.47 -39.14
N LEU A 18 14.30 -10.13 -38.60
CA LEU A 18 15.42 -9.57 -39.34
C LEU A 18 16.25 -10.67 -40.00
N GLY A 19 16.69 -10.42 -41.23
CA GLY A 19 17.59 -11.30 -41.96
C GLY A 19 19.02 -11.31 -41.40
N ALA A 20 19.90 -12.10 -42.00
CA ALA A 20 21.29 -12.17 -41.61
C ALA A 20 22.02 -10.83 -41.82
N THR A 21 22.71 -10.35 -40.78
CA THR A 21 23.49 -9.10 -40.82
C THR A 21 24.98 -9.38 -40.68
N SER A 22 25.82 -8.61 -41.40
CA SER A 22 27.27 -8.85 -41.48
C SER A 22 28.09 -8.01 -40.50
N SER A 23 27.57 -6.87 -40.06
CA SER A 23 28.22 -5.93 -39.13
C SER A 23 27.16 -5.20 -38.29
N MET A 24 27.61 -4.53 -37.23
CA MET A 24 26.70 -3.78 -36.36
C MET A 24 26.07 -2.58 -37.09
N SER A 25 26.82 -1.93 -37.99
CA SER A 25 26.29 -0.89 -38.89
C SER A 25 25.19 -1.43 -39.80
N ASN A 26 25.39 -2.61 -40.37
CA ASN A 26 24.38 -3.24 -41.23
C ASN A 26 23.14 -3.67 -40.42
N LEU A 27 23.30 -4.07 -39.15
CA LEU A 27 22.17 -4.32 -38.26
C LEU A 27 21.36 -3.04 -38.00
N VAL A 28 22.03 -1.92 -37.69
CA VAL A 28 21.36 -0.62 -37.51
C VAL A 28 20.58 -0.20 -38.76
N GLU A 29 21.18 -0.30 -39.94
CA GLU A 29 20.52 0.00 -41.22
C GLU A 29 19.29 -0.87 -41.45
N THR A 30 19.40 -2.17 -41.15
CA THR A 30 18.30 -3.12 -41.34
C THR A 30 17.16 -2.83 -40.36
N ILE A 31 17.46 -2.52 -39.09
CA ILE A 31 16.44 -2.14 -38.10
C ILE A 31 15.72 -0.86 -38.53
N ASN A 32 16.47 0.21 -38.84
CA ASN A 32 15.88 1.50 -39.24
C ASN A 32 15.05 1.43 -40.53
N ARG A 33 15.33 0.46 -41.40
CA ARG A 33 14.58 0.24 -42.65
C ARG A 33 13.34 -0.63 -42.44
N ASP A 34 13.47 -1.72 -41.69
CA ASP A 34 12.48 -2.79 -41.68
C ASP A 34 11.57 -2.77 -40.44
N VAL A 35 11.99 -2.11 -39.34
CA VAL A 35 11.23 -2.01 -38.10
C VAL A 35 10.63 -0.60 -37.96
N SER A 36 9.34 -0.48 -38.26
CA SER A 36 8.63 0.80 -38.12
C SER A 36 8.50 1.21 -36.65
N GLY A 37 8.71 2.50 -36.37
CA GLY A 37 8.60 3.07 -35.03
C GLY A 37 9.80 2.80 -34.14
N VAL A 38 10.92 2.29 -34.67
CA VAL A 38 12.19 2.21 -33.94
C VAL A 38 13.25 3.03 -34.65
N THR A 39 14.06 3.75 -33.88
CA THR A 39 15.34 4.30 -34.33
C THR A 39 16.47 3.54 -33.64
N ALA A 40 17.34 2.93 -34.44
CA ALA A 40 18.55 2.26 -34.00
C ALA A 40 19.79 3.12 -34.26
N SER A 41 20.73 3.11 -33.33
CA SER A 41 22.04 3.76 -33.47
C SER A 41 23.12 3.00 -32.71
N LEU A 42 24.40 3.33 -32.97
CA LEU A 42 25.52 2.87 -32.16
C LEU A 42 25.98 3.98 -31.23
N ASP A 43 26.27 3.62 -29.98
CA ASP A 43 26.96 4.51 -29.05
C ASP A 43 28.47 4.56 -29.32
N ASP A 44 29.18 5.40 -28.58
CA ASP A 44 30.64 5.61 -28.73
C ASP A 44 31.47 4.35 -28.42
N ASN A 45 30.88 3.35 -27.76
CA ASN A 45 31.51 2.07 -27.44
C ASN A 45 31.09 0.96 -28.43
N GLY A 46 30.28 1.27 -29.43
CA GLY A 46 29.76 0.30 -30.41
C GLY A 46 28.56 -0.52 -29.90
N GLY A 47 27.97 -0.15 -28.77
CA GLY A 47 26.73 -0.71 -28.24
C GLY A 47 25.53 -0.31 -29.08
N LEU A 48 24.60 -1.25 -29.31
CA LEU A 48 23.37 -1.00 -30.05
C LEU A 48 22.33 -0.33 -29.14
N LEU A 49 21.90 0.86 -29.51
CA LEU A 49 20.81 1.59 -28.85
C LEU A 49 19.56 1.53 -29.74
N LEU A 50 18.44 1.14 -29.16
CA LEU A 50 17.12 1.21 -29.80
C LEU A 50 16.25 2.19 -29.02
N THR A 51 15.57 3.07 -29.75
CA THR A 51 14.64 4.04 -29.18
C THR A 51 13.34 4.06 -29.98
N ASN A 52 12.24 4.41 -29.32
CA ASN A 52 11.03 4.85 -30.00
C ASN A 52 10.48 6.09 -29.30
N ASP A 53 9.75 6.90 -30.05
CA ASP A 53 9.01 8.07 -29.57
C ASP A 53 7.50 7.81 -29.46
N THR A 54 7.07 6.58 -29.72
CA THR A 54 5.66 6.17 -29.73
C THR A 54 5.12 5.85 -28.33
N GLY A 55 6.00 5.64 -27.34
CA GLY A 55 5.66 5.21 -25.99
C GLY A 55 5.27 3.74 -25.86
N LYS A 56 5.33 2.96 -26.96
CA LYS A 56 5.09 1.51 -26.96
C LYS A 56 6.32 0.76 -26.43
N SER A 57 6.13 -0.48 -25.96
CA SER A 57 7.25 -1.35 -25.63
C SER A 57 8.07 -1.71 -26.87
N ILE A 58 9.36 -1.97 -26.66
CA ILE A 58 10.25 -2.62 -27.63
C ILE A 58 10.51 -4.02 -27.10
N ASP A 59 9.90 -5.01 -27.72
CA ASP A 59 10.06 -6.42 -27.37
C ASP A 59 11.08 -7.08 -28.29
N ILE A 60 12.15 -7.59 -27.70
CA ILE A 60 13.25 -8.25 -28.39
C ILE A 60 13.13 -9.76 -28.18
N THR A 61 12.94 -10.51 -29.26
CA THR A 61 12.86 -11.99 -29.25
C THR A 61 13.76 -12.61 -30.32
N GLY A 62 13.70 -13.94 -30.48
CA GLY A 62 14.48 -14.65 -31.49
C GLY A 62 15.98 -14.74 -31.16
N GLU A 63 16.83 -14.68 -32.19
CA GLU A 63 18.28 -14.87 -32.06
C GLU A 63 18.99 -13.54 -31.74
N VAL A 64 19.33 -13.37 -30.46
CA VAL A 64 20.02 -12.18 -29.92
C VAL A 64 21.54 -12.37 -29.77
N ALA A 65 22.09 -13.55 -30.07
CA ALA A 65 23.52 -13.80 -29.93
C ALA A 65 24.35 -12.80 -30.75
N ASN A 66 25.35 -12.18 -30.13
CA ASN A 66 26.26 -11.17 -30.72
C ASN A 66 25.63 -9.81 -31.10
N SER A 67 24.32 -9.59 -30.91
CA SER A 67 23.70 -8.26 -31.13
C SER A 67 23.97 -7.28 -30.00
N GLY A 68 24.40 -7.78 -28.83
CA GLY A 68 24.54 -6.98 -27.61
C GLY A 68 23.22 -6.74 -26.87
N LEU A 69 22.12 -7.33 -27.35
CA LEU A 69 20.80 -7.23 -26.72
C LEU A 69 20.50 -8.47 -25.87
N THR A 70 19.59 -8.28 -24.92
CA THR A 70 18.94 -9.37 -24.18
C THR A 70 17.54 -9.55 -24.74
N ALA A 71 17.03 -10.78 -24.76
CA ALA A 71 15.64 -11.03 -25.11
C ALA A 71 14.74 -10.60 -23.94
N GLU A 72 14.06 -9.46 -24.09
CA GLU A 72 13.26 -8.80 -23.06
C GLU A 72 12.28 -7.81 -23.69
N GLU A 73 11.14 -7.61 -23.03
CA GLU A 73 10.23 -6.50 -23.30
C GLU A 73 10.68 -5.24 -22.53
N SER A 74 11.24 -4.27 -23.26
CA SER A 74 11.64 -2.99 -22.71
C SER A 74 10.51 -1.95 -22.81
N GLN A 75 10.19 -1.29 -21.69
CA GLN A 75 9.18 -0.24 -21.62
C GLN A 75 9.81 1.13 -21.35
N GLY A 76 9.13 2.21 -21.75
CA GLY A 76 9.55 3.58 -21.46
C GLY A 76 9.30 3.98 -20.00
N PHE A 77 10.10 4.91 -19.48
CA PHE A 77 9.87 5.53 -18.17
C PHE A 77 9.48 6.99 -18.33
N ILE A 78 8.52 7.46 -17.52
CA ILE A 78 8.17 8.88 -17.42
C ILE A 78 8.93 9.48 -16.24
N ALA A 79 9.70 10.54 -16.49
CA ALA A 79 10.34 11.35 -15.45
C ALA A 79 9.58 12.66 -15.27
N LEU A 80 9.16 12.96 -14.04
CA LEU A 80 8.44 14.19 -13.71
C LEU A 80 9.34 15.09 -12.86
N LYS A 81 9.49 16.35 -13.27
CA LYS A 81 10.26 17.37 -12.52
C LYS A 81 9.37 18.57 -12.24
N SER A 82 9.23 18.93 -10.97
CA SER A 82 8.55 20.17 -10.58
C SER A 82 9.48 21.36 -10.84
N ILE A 83 8.92 22.44 -11.42
CA ILE A 83 9.68 23.66 -11.73
C ILE A 83 9.80 24.60 -10.53
N ASP A 84 8.79 24.60 -9.66
CA ASP A 84 8.68 25.48 -8.49
C ASP A 84 9.07 24.75 -7.18
N GLY A 85 9.41 23.47 -7.27
CA GLY A 85 9.76 22.64 -6.13
C GLY A 85 8.56 22.14 -5.33
N SER A 86 7.33 22.42 -5.77
CA SER A 86 6.14 21.81 -5.19
C SER A 86 6.14 20.30 -5.45
N ALA A 87 5.46 19.55 -4.57
CA ALA A 87 5.21 18.13 -4.83
C ALA A 87 4.41 17.95 -6.12
N ILE A 88 4.75 16.93 -6.90
CA ILE A 88 3.99 16.52 -8.08
C ILE A 88 2.90 15.56 -7.60
N SER A 89 1.64 15.96 -7.74
CA SER A 89 0.50 15.09 -7.43
C SER A 89 -0.04 14.48 -8.72
N ILE A 90 -0.03 13.15 -8.78
CA ILE A 90 -0.75 12.36 -9.79
C ILE A 90 -1.97 11.80 -9.07
N ASN A 91 -3.16 12.13 -9.55
CA ASN A 91 -4.42 11.68 -8.99
C ASN A 91 -5.48 11.52 -10.08
N ASP A 92 -6.52 10.76 -9.78
CA ASP A 92 -7.66 10.48 -10.69
C ASP A 92 -8.61 11.70 -10.86
N LYS A 93 -8.13 12.94 -10.63
CA LYS A 93 -8.89 14.20 -10.78
C LYS A 93 -10.28 14.20 -10.11
N GLY A 94 -10.40 13.57 -8.94
CA GLY A 94 -11.63 13.61 -8.14
C GLY A 94 -12.65 12.52 -8.49
N GLU A 95 -12.37 11.65 -9.46
CA GLU A 95 -13.08 10.38 -9.57
C GLU A 95 -12.51 9.43 -8.49
N PRO A 96 -13.32 8.92 -7.56
CA PRO A 96 -12.89 8.05 -6.47
C PRO A 96 -12.60 6.64 -6.99
N GLY A 97 -11.81 6.50 -8.05
CA GLY A 97 -11.50 5.22 -8.70
C GLY A 97 -10.51 4.34 -7.91
N ALA A 98 -10.23 4.62 -6.64
CA ALA A 98 -9.18 3.96 -5.87
C ALA A 98 -7.78 4.01 -6.54
N GLY A 99 -7.54 5.01 -7.41
CA GLY A 99 -6.32 5.07 -8.20
C GLY A 99 -6.31 4.16 -9.43
N ALA A 100 -7.46 3.60 -9.84
CA ALA A 100 -7.56 2.72 -11.01
C ALA A 100 -6.96 3.35 -12.27
N HIS A 101 -7.26 4.63 -12.53
CA HIS A 101 -6.70 5.33 -13.68
C HIS A 101 -5.20 5.66 -13.50
N THR A 102 -4.76 5.89 -12.26
CA THR A 102 -3.34 6.06 -11.94
C THR A 102 -2.55 4.76 -12.16
N ILE A 103 -3.12 3.59 -11.84
CA ILE A 103 -2.51 2.27 -12.12
C ILE A 103 -2.41 2.02 -13.63
N ASP A 104 -3.43 2.41 -14.41
CA ASP A 104 -3.39 2.32 -15.88
C ASP A 104 -2.26 3.15 -16.49
N THR A 105 -1.82 4.22 -15.81
CA THR A 105 -0.68 5.04 -16.22
C THR A 105 0.68 4.48 -15.80
N GLY A 106 0.73 3.27 -15.21
CA GLY A 106 1.96 2.60 -14.80
C GLY A 106 2.55 3.14 -13.49
N PHE A 107 1.88 4.07 -12.81
CA PHE A 107 2.26 4.55 -11.49
C PHE A 107 1.66 3.67 -10.40
N LEU A 108 2.44 3.44 -9.33
CA LEU A 108 1.90 2.83 -8.13
C LEU A 108 1.03 3.83 -7.39
N VAL A 109 -0.19 3.42 -7.05
CA VAL A 109 -1.05 4.18 -6.14
C VAL A 109 -0.56 3.91 -4.73
N SER A 110 0.11 4.90 -4.13
CA SER A 110 0.33 4.93 -2.70
C SER A 110 -0.74 5.84 -2.10
N ASN A 111 -1.70 5.27 -1.37
CA ASN A 111 -2.60 6.06 -0.56
C ASN A 111 -1.76 6.80 0.49
N GLY A 112 -1.65 8.12 0.36
CA GLY A 112 -1.14 8.97 1.44
C GLY A 112 -2.03 8.85 2.68
N ALA A 113 -1.54 9.27 3.85
CA ALA A 113 -2.27 9.16 5.11
C ALA A 113 -3.69 9.79 5.07
N GLY A 114 -3.90 10.79 4.21
CA GLY A 114 -5.15 11.51 4.03
C GLY A 114 -6.19 10.87 3.11
N THR A 115 -5.95 9.67 2.57
CA THR A 115 -6.92 8.98 1.71
C THR A 115 -7.02 7.50 2.09
N LEU A 116 -8.24 7.01 2.31
CA LEU A 116 -8.49 5.61 2.63
C LEU A 116 -9.61 5.07 1.73
N THR A 117 -9.32 4.02 0.96
CA THR A 117 -10.30 3.40 0.08
C THR A 117 -10.78 2.09 0.69
N THR A 118 -12.09 1.87 0.72
CA THR A 118 -12.65 0.55 1.08
C THR A 118 -12.62 -0.38 -0.13
N SER A 119 -12.72 -1.69 0.09
CA SER A 119 -12.90 -2.65 -1.02
C SER A 119 -14.03 -2.23 -1.97
N SER A 120 -13.76 -2.26 -3.28
CA SER A 120 -14.78 -2.03 -4.31
C SER A 120 -15.87 -3.10 -4.34
N SER A 121 -15.72 -4.18 -3.56
CA SER A 121 -16.71 -5.25 -3.43
C SER A 121 -17.78 -5.00 -2.37
N VAL A 122 -17.75 -3.87 -1.66
CA VAL A 122 -18.77 -3.55 -0.64
C VAL A 122 -20.05 -3.11 -1.32
N ALA A 123 -21.10 -3.92 -1.23
CA ALA A 123 -22.41 -3.56 -1.72
C ALA A 123 -23.04 -2.49 -0.81
N LEU A 124 -22.96 -1.21 -1.21
CA LEU A 124 -23.41 -0.09 -0.38
C LEU A 124 -24.90 -0.15 -0.01
N ASP A 125 -25.73 -0.71 -0.88
CA ASP A 125 -27.18 -0.75 -0.70
C ASP A 125 -27.67 -1.96 0.11
N THR A 126 -26.85 -3.00 0.25
CA THR A 126 -27.30 -4.27 0.87
C THR A 126 -26.41 -4.73 2.03
N ALA A 127 -25.16 -4.29 2.11
CA ALA A 127 -24.30 -4.55 3.25
C ALA A 127 -24.85 -3.85 4.49
N THR A 128 -25.37 -4.62 5.43
CA THR A 128 -25.98 -4.07 6.66
C THR A 128 -24.91 -3.68 7.67
N VAL A 129 -25.03 -2.48 8.21
CA VAL A 129 -24.22 -1.98 9.34
C VAL A 129 -25.16 -1.68 10.49
N LEU A 130 -24.91 -2.30 11.64
CA LEU A 130 -25.76 -2.24 12.82
C LEU A 130 -25.27 -1.15 13.79
N LYS A 131 -26.18 -0.61 14.60
CA LYS A 131 -25.79 0.29 15.70
C LYS A 131 -24.72 -0.31 16.63
N THR A 132 -24.76 -1.63 16.84
CA THR A 132 -23.81 -2.38 17.66
C THR A 132 -22.40 -2.45 17.07
N ASP A 133 -22.26 -2.20 15.76
CA ASP A 133 -20.96 -2.17 15.08
C ASP A 133 -20.15 -0.93 15.50
N LYS A 134 -20.80 0.11 16.05
CA LYS A 134 -20.17 1.29 16.68
C LYS A 134 -18.97 1.84 15.88
N ILE A 135 -19.15 2.00 14.56
CA ILE A 135 -18.12 2.52 13.65
C ILE A 135 -17.82 3.98 13.97
N GLN A 136 -16.53 4.32 14.02
CA GLN A 136 -16.05 5.67 14.24
C GLN A 136 -15.02 6.08 13.19
N ILE A 137 -15.02 7.37 12.81
CA ILE A 137 -13.92 8.01 12.07
C ILE A 137 -13.33 9.10 12.95
N ASN A 138 -12.00 9.09 13.11
CA ASN A 138 -11.26 10.03 13.95
C ASN A 138 -11.87 10.16 15.36
N GLY A 139 -12.39 9.05 15.90
CA GLY A 139 -13.03 8.96 17.21
C GLY A 139 -14.52 9.37 17.27
N VAL A 140 -15.07 9.94 16.19
CA VAL A 140 -16.48 10.35 16.07
C VAL A 140 -17.33 9.18 15.58
N SER A 141 -18.40 8.85 16.30
CA SER A 141 -19.33 7.79 15.90
C SER A 141 -20.15 8.19 14.67
N LEU A 142 -20.19 7.33 13.66
CA LEU A 142 -20.84 7.64 12.38
C LEU A 142 -22.34 7.36 12.37
N ILE A 143 -22.76 6.24 12.95
CA ILE A 143 -24.17 5.83 12.92
C ILE A 143 -24.73 5.65 14.32
N SER A 144 -25.90 6.26 14.57
CA SER A 144 -26.66 6.09 15.81
C SER A 144 -27.77 5.04 15.70
N THR A 145 -28.05 4.57 14.48
CA THR A 145 -29.06 3.57 14.11
C THR A 145 -28.49 2.61 13.07
N SER A 146 -29.03 1.40 12.99
CA SER A 146 -28.66 0.46 11.94
C SER A 146 -29.07 0.98 10.56
N GLY A 147 -28.30 0.64 9.53
CA GLY A 147 -28.52 1.03 8.14
C GLY A 147 -27.67 0.17 7.20
N THR A 148 -27.31 0.74 6.05
CA THR A 148 -26.43 0.09 5.06
C THR A 148 -25.05 0.74 5.04
N ALA A 149 -24.07 0.12 4.37
CA ALA A 149 -22.76 0.74 4.17
C ALA A 149 -22.87 2.08 3.41
N GLY A 150 -23.82 2.23 2.48
CA GLY A 150 -24.14 3.51 1.83
C GLY A 150 -24.74 4.55 2.78
N SER A 151 -25.45 4.12 3.83
CA SER A 151 -25.92 5.06 4.87
C SER A 151 -24.75 5.66 5.66
N LEU A 152 -23.63 4.94 5.79
CA LEU A 152 -22.43 5.48 6.44
C LEU A 152 -21.80 6.60 5.61
N LEU A 153 -21.76 6.48 4.27
CA LEU A 153 -21.27 7.54 3.38
C LEU A 153 -21.97 8.88 3.66
N GLY A 154 -23.30 8.86 3.72
CA GLY A 154 -24.10 10.03 4.08
C GLY A 154 -23.81 10.54 5.48
N ALA A 155 -23.62 9.64 6.45
CA ALA A 155 -23.30 10.01 7.82
C ALA A 155 -21.90 10.61 7.98
N VAL A 156 -20.88 10.12 7.25
CA VAL A 156 -19.54 10.70 7.23
C VAL A 156 -19.61 12.14 6.72
N ASN A 157 -20.29 12.35 5.58
CA ASN A 157 -20.44 13.66 4.97
C ASN A 157 -21.25 14.63 5.84
N ALA A 158 -22.25 14.13 6.58
CA ALA A 158 -23.00 14.95 7.55
C ALA A 158 -22.16 15.36 8.77
N LEU A 159 -21.13 14.58 9.11
CA LEU A 159 -20.25 14.78 10.26
C LEU A 159 -18.86 15.32 9.87
N THR A 160 -18.66 15.76 8.62
CA THR A 160 -17.36 16.22 8.11
C THR A 160 -16.72 17.32 8.96
N GLU A 161 -17.50 18.23 9.53
CA GLU A 161 -16.97 19.30 10.40
C GLU A 161 -16.43 18.77 11.74
N LEU A 162 -16.86 17.57 12.17
CA LEU A 162 -16.36 16.91 13.38
C LEU A 162 -15.26 15.90 13.07
N THR A 163 -15.37 15.20 11.95
CA THR A 163 -14.41 14.15 11.57
C THR A 163 -13.21 14.70 10.81
N GLY A 164 -13.34 15.83 10.11
CA GLY A 164 -12.37 16.34 9.14
C GLY A 164 -12.33 15.52 7.84
N VAL A 165 -13.27 14.60 7.64
CA VAL A 165 -13.25 13.61 6.56
C VAL A 165 -14.51 13.72 5.70
N THR A 166 -14.32 13.69 4.38
CA THR A 166 -15.38 13.51 3.38
C THR A 166 -15.35 12.09 2.85
N ALA A 167 -16.48 11.63 2.34
CA ALA A 167 -16.61 10.32 1.76
C ALA A 167 -17.28 10.40 0.38
N THR A 168 -16.77 9.64 -0.59
CA THR A 168 -17.29 9.57 -1.95
C THR A 168 -17.47 8.11 -2.35
N GLU A 169 -18.59 7.76 -2.97
CA GLU A 169 -18.86 6.41 -3.48
C GLU A 169 -17.91 6.03 -4.61
N VAL A 170 -17.44 4.79 -4.63
CA VAL A 170 -16.63 4.22 -5.72
C VAL A 170 -17.54 3.53 -6.73
N THR A 171 -17.31 3.77 -8.01
CA THR A 171 -18.02 3.07 -9.09
C THR A 171 -17.82 1.55 -8.96
N GLY A 172 -18.92 0.81 -8.77
CA GLY A 172 -18.90 -0.65 -8.57
C GLY A 172 -19.06 -1.11 -7.12
N GLY A 173 -19.11 -0.19 -6.15
CA GLY A 173 -19.29 -0.47 -4.73
C GLY A 173 -18.14 0.05 -3.87
N GLY A 174 -18.37 0.20 -2.56
CA GLY A 174 -17.42 0.82 -1.64
C GLY A 174 -17.37 2.36 -1.70
N PHE A 175 -16.49 2.95 -0.89
CA PHE A 175 -16.28 4.40 -0.82
C PHE A 175 -14.81 4.75 -0.57
N VAL A 176 -14.45 5.96 -0.95
CA VAL A 176 -13.18 6.62 -0.62
C VAL A 176 -13.44 7.64 0.49
N LEU A 177 -12.62 7.60 1.53
CA LEU A 177 -12.54 8.63 2.55
C LEU A 177 -11.37 9.57 2.21
N SER A 178 -11.60 10.87 2.30
CA SER A 178 -10.57 11.90 2.07
C SER A 178 -10.56 12.89 3.23
N SER A 179 -9.37 13.15 3.74
CA SER A 179 -9.15 14.15 4.79
C SER A 179 -9.08 15.55 4.17
N LYS A 180 -9.78 16.51 4.77
CA LYS A 180 -9.85 17.90 4.28
C LYS A 180 -8.52 18.63 4.39
N ASP A 181 -7.68 18.24 5.35
CA ASP A 181 -6.38 18.87 5.65
C ASP A 181 -5.18 17.94 5.36
N GLY A 182 -5.44 16.75 4.78
CA GLY A 182 -4.41 15.74 4.49
C GLY A 182 -3.93 14.97 5.73
N SER A 183 -4.55 15.16 6.89
CA SER A 183 -4.27 14.39 8.10
C SER A 183 -4.65 12.92 7.96
N ALA A 184 -4.06 12.08 8.81
CA ALA A 184 -4.34 10.64 8.81
C ALA A 184 -5.82 10.36 9.14
N ILE A 185 -6.46 9.50 8.33
CA ILE A 185 -7.81 9.01 8.61
C ILE A 185 -7.71 7.76 9.49
N GLU A 186 -8.35 7.80 10.67
CA GLU A 186 -8.49 6.64 11.55
C GLU A 186 -9.93 6.13 11.50
N VAL A 187 -10.13 4.87 11.11
CA VAL A 187 -11.42 4.19 11.21
C VAL A 187 -11.33 3.08 12.23
N THR A 188 -12.25 3.06 13.18
CA THR A 188 -12.29 2.06 14.25
C THR A 188 -13.72 1.58 14.49
N SER A 189 -13.84 0.48 15.22
CA SER A 189 -15.11 0.01 15.79
C SER A 189 -14.97 -0.06 17.31
N LYS A 190 -15.99 0.44 18.03
CA LYS A 190 -16.13 0.25 19.49
C LYS A 190 -17.06 -0.91 19.84
N ALA A 191 -17.32 -1.83 18.91
CA ALA A 191 -18.10 -3.04 19.18
C ALA A 191 -17.46 -3.86 20.32
N ASP A 192 -18.29 -4.65 20.99
CA ASP A 192 -17.90 -5.32 22.22
C ASP A 192 -17.08 -6.58 21.88
N GLY A 193 -15.76 -6.46 21.97
CA GLY A 193 -14.80 -7.54 21.71
C GLY A 193 -14.14 -7.47 20.33
N GLN A 194 -12.91 -8.00 20.24
CA GLN A 194 -12.07 -7.91 19.03
C GLN A 194 -12.72 -8.56 17.80
N SER A 195 -13.43 -9.68 17.99
CA SER A 195 -14.13 -10.37 16.88
C SER A 195 -15.25 -9.50 16.30
N ALA A 196 -16.06 -8.87 17.18
CA ALA A 196 -17.14 -7.99 16.75
C ALA A 196 -16.61 -6.73 16.06
N GLN A 197 -15.48 -6.19 16.52
CA GLN A 197 -14.82 -5.05 15.88
C GLN A 197 -14.31 -5.39 14.48
N SER A 198 -13.71 -6.58 14.32
CA SER A 198 -13.26 -7.05 13.02
C SER A 198 -14.43 -7.23 12.05
N ALA A 199 -15.50 -7.90 12.49
CA ALA A 199 -16.71 -8.09 11.68
C ALA A 199 -17.38 -6.77 11.31
N ALA A 200 -17.37 -5.79 12.22
CA ALA A 200 -17.88 -4.44 11.97
C ALA A 200 -17.12 -3.72 10.85
N LEU A 201 -15.78 -3.79 10.87
CA LEU A 201 -14.93 -3.20 9.84
C LEU A 201 -15.00 -3.96 8.51
N GLU A 202 -15.19 -5.28 8.55
CA GLU A 202 -15.37 -6.11 7.35
C GLU A 202 -16.62 -5.74 6.57
N LYS A 203 -17.74 -5.43 7.26
CA LYS A 203 -19.00 -4.97 6.63
C LYS A 203 -18.84 -3.70 5.78
N ILE A 204 -17.85 -2.88 6.09
CA ILE A 204 -17.53 -1.65 5.35
C ILE A 204 -16.30 -1.82 4.46
N GLY A 205 -15.87 -3.06 4.19
CA GLY A 205 -14.78 -3.37 3.26
C GLY A 205 -13.39 -3.08 3.80
N MET A 206 -13.24 -3.00 5.12
CA MET A 206 -11.97 -2.73 5.81
C MET A 206 -11.39 -3.99 6.48
N GLY A 207 -11.87 -5.17 6.08
CA GLY A 207 -11.41 -6.47 6.59
C GLY A 207 -10.05 -6.90 6.05
N ASN A 208 -9.69 -6.43 4.85
CA ASN A 208 -8.41 -6.74 4.20
C ASN A 208 -7.64 -5.43 4.02
N GLU A 209 -6.36 -5.44 4.39
CA GLU A 209 -5.44 -4.29 4.48
C GLU A 209 -5.05 -3.74 3.09
N MET A 210 -6.03 -3.36 2.28
CA MET A 210 -5.79 -2.78 0.96
C MET A 210 -5.52 -1.28 1.13
N GLY A 211 -4.23 -0.93 1.09
CA GLY A 211 -3.74 0.35 0.58
C GLY A 211 -3.68 1.51 1.56
N GLY A 212 -4.63 1.67 2.48
CA GLY A 212 -4.53 2.66 3.56
C GLY A 212 -4.46 1.96 4.90
N LYS A 213 -3.53 2.36 5.75
CA LYS A 213 -3.26 1.73 7.05
C LYS A 213 -4.54 1.69 7.88
N VAL A 214 -5.30 0.59 7.79
CA VAL A 214 -6.23 0.18 8.83
C VAL A 214 -5.33 -0.11 10.01
N ILE A 215 -5.03 0.93 10.80
CA ILE A 215 -4.37 0.72 12.08
C ILE A 215 -5.44 -0.01 12.88
N ARG A 216 -5.36 -1.35 12.89
CA ARG A 216 -5.90 -2.16 13.97
C ARG A 216 -5.23 -1.60 15.22
N SER A 217 -5.87 -0.61 15.81
CA SER A 217 -5.24 0.38 16.67
C SER A 217 -4.59 -0.35 17.83
N LEU A 218 -3.26 -0.51 17.75
CA LEU A 218 -2.39 -0.66 18.91
C LEU A 218 -2.32 0.67 19.70
N GLY A 219 -3.19 1.64 19.39
CA GLY A 219 -3.23 2.96 20.00
C GLY A 219 -2.11 3.89 19.53
N THR A 220 -1.11 3.47 18.77
CA THR A 220 0.13 4.24 18.59
C THR A 220 0.08 5.40 17.57
N ASN A 221 -1.10 5.78 17.06
CA ASN A 221 -1.20 6.91 16.15
C ASN A 221 -1.18 8.23 16.93
N VAL A 222 -0.05 8.96 16.91
CA VAL A 222 0.10 10.25 17.59
C VAL A 222 -0.19 11.46 16.68
N SER A 223 -0.67 11.21 15.46
CA SER A 223 -0.84 12.25 14.44
C SER A 223 -2.11 13.09 14.66
N THR A 224 -3.00 12.67 15.56
CA THR A 224 -4.21 13.38 15.96
C THR A 224 -4.29 13.45 17.48
N MET A 225 -4.97 14.46 18.03
CA MET A 225 -5.13 14.62 19.49
C MET A 225 -5.82 13.39 20.13
N ALA A 226 -6.84 12.84 19.46
CA ALA A 226 -7.57 11.66 19.92
C ALA A 226 -6.71 10.38 19.83
N GLY A 227 -5.94 10.24 18.75
CA GLY A 227 -4.98 9.15 18.59
C GLY A 227 -3.88 9.21 19.65
N ALA A 228 -3.32 10.39 19.92
CA ALA A 228 -2.31 10.60 20.95
C ALA A 228 -2.83 10.27 22.36
N SER A 229 -4.06 10.70 22.70
CA SER A 229 -4.69 10.34 23.98
C SER A 229 -4.94 8.83 24.11
N SER A 230 -5.28 8.17 23.02
CA SER A 230 -5.47 6.70 22.98
C SER A 230 -4.13 5.96 23.06
N ALA A 231 -3.07 6.50 22.46
CA ALA A 231 -1.70 6.02 22.56
C ALA A 231 -1.22 6.02 24.01
N ILE A 232 -1.40 7.15 24.70
CA ILE A 232 -1.04 7.32 26.10
C ILE A 232 -1.77 6.28 26.96
N THR A 233 -3.09 6.12 26.78
CA THR A 233 -3.88 5.15 27.55
C THR A 233 -3.42 3.70 27.34
N SER A 234 -3.05 3.34 26.12
CA SER A 234 -2.54 2.00 25.79
C SER A 234 -1.14 1.77 26.37
N ILE A 235 -0.27 2.79 26.32
CA ILE A 235 1.06 2.76 26.94
C ILE A 235 0.93 2.59 28.46
N ASP A 236 0.04 3.32 29.12
CA ASP A 236 -0.18 3.20 30.57
C ASP A 236 -0.62 1.80 30.99
N LYS A 237 -1.50 1.16 30.22
CA LYS A 237 -1.91 -0.23 30.46
C LYS A 237 -0.73 -1.19 30.30
N ALA A 238 0.08 -1.02 29.26
CA ALA A 238 1.27 -1.84 29.04
C ALA A 238 2.32 -1.65 30.17
N LEU A 239 2.52 -0.41 30.63
CA LEU A 239 3.39 -0.11 31.78
C LEU A 239 2.85 -0.72 33.08
N GLY A 240 1.53 -0.73 33.28
CA GLY A 240 0.89 -1.43 34.38
C GLY A 240 1.16 -2.93 34.36
N GLN A 241 1.08 -3.56 33.19
CA GLN A 241 1.40 -4.98 33.01
C GLN A 241 2.88 -5.27 33.30
N VAL A 242 3.81 -4.48 32.76
CA VAL A 242 5.25 -4.61 33.04
C VAL A 242 5.55 -4.45 34.52
N SER A 243 4.90 -3.49 35.18
CA SER A 243 5.05 -3.26 36.62
C SER A 243 4.56 -4.46 37.43
N SER A 244 3.42 -5.04 37.05
CA SER A 244 2.91 -6.27 37.66
C SER A 244 3.87 -7.46 37.46
N SER A 245 4.45 -7.63 36.27
CA SER A 245 5.46 -8.67 36.00
C SER A 245 6.71 -8.46 36.85
N ARG A 246 7.20 -7.23 36.99
CA ARG A 246 8.36 -6.91 37.84
C ARG A 246 8.08 -7.18 39.31
N ALA A 247 6.90 -6.83 39.80
CA ALA A 247 6.48 -7.13 41.16
C ALA A 247 6.45 -8.64 41.42
N GLY A 248 5.95 -9.42 40.46
CA GLY A 248 5.99 -10.89 40.50
C GLY A 248 7.41 -11.45 40.53
N LEU A 249 8.32 -10.93 39.70
CA LEU A 249 9.72 -11.33 39.70
C LEU A 249 10.44 -10.96 41.01
N GLY A 250 10.16 -9.79 41.59
CA GLY A 250 10.68 -9.40 42.90
C GLY A 250 10.19 -10.31 44.02
N ALA A 251 8.92 -10.68 44.01
CA ALA A 251 8.37 -11.67 44.95
C ALA A 251 9.04 -13.04 44.79
N LEU A 252 9.31 -13.47 43.54
CA LEU A 252 10.05 -14.70 43.26
C LEU A 252 11.48 -14.63 43.81
N GLN A 253 12.18 -13.52 43.60
CA GLN A 253 13.53 -13.31 44.14
C GLN A 253 13.56 -13.39 45.67
N ASN A 254 12.60 -12.77 46.36
CA ASN A 254 12.48 -12.88 47.82
C ASN A 254 12.25 -14.33 48.29
N ARG A 255 11.43 -15.09 47.55
CA ARG A 255 11.19 -16.51 47.83
C ARG A 255 12.43 -17.37 47.59
N LEU A 256 13.15 -17.14 46.48
CA LEU A 256 14.39 -17.84 46.17
C LEU A 256 15.47 -17.52 47.23
N GLY A 257 15.61 -16.26 47.64
CA GLY A 257 16.54 -15.86 48.69
C GLY A 257 16.24 -16.54 50.03
N SER A 258 14.98 -16.61 50.44
CA SER A 258 14.58 -17.34 51.66
C SER A 258 14.83 -18.84 51.55
N THR A 259 14.60 -19.42 50.36
CA THR A 259 14.82 -20.85 50.11
C THR A 259 16.31 -21.19 50.13
N ILE A 260 17.16 -20.34 49.54
CA ILE A 260 18.62 -20.48 49.57
C ILE A 260 19.12 -20.37 51.02
N SER A 261 18.69 -19.36 51.77
CA SER A 261 19.09 -19.20 53.18
C SER A 261 18.68 -20.40 54.04
N ASN A 262 17.50 -20.96 53.80
CA ASN A 262 17.07 -22.19 54.46
C ASN A 262 17.92 -23.41 54.04
N LEU A 263 18.25 -23.54 52.75
CA LEU A 263 19.12 -24.60 52.22
C LEU A 263 20.55 -24.51 52.78
N GLU A 264 21.11 -23.30 52.87
CA GLU A 264 22.42 -23.06 53.48
C GLU A 264 22.44 -23.45 54.96
N ASN A 265 21.42 -23.07 55.74
CA ASN A 265 21.30 -23.49 57.14
C ASN A 265 21.18 -25.02 57.29
N VAL A 266 20.40 -25.69 56.44
CA VAL A 266 20.30 -27.16 56.45
C VAL A 266 21.64 -27.80 56.06
N SER A 267 22.32 -27.27 55.05
CA SER A 267 23.65 -27.74 54.62
C SER A 267 24.71 -27.56 55.69
N GLN A 268 24.70 -26.45 56.43
CA GLN A 268 25.60 -26.21 57.56
C GLN A 268 25.34 -27.18 58.71
N ASN A 269 24.07 -27.40 59.08
CA ASN A 269 23.72 -28.36 60.13
C ASN A 269 24.05 -29.81 59.77
N LEU A 270 24.07 -30.19 58.49
CA LEU A 270 24.44 -31.53 58.04
C LEU A 270 25.96 -31.74 57.92
N SER A 271 26.73 -30.65 57.81
CA SER A 271 28.20 -30.67 57.70
C SER A 271 28.93 -30.49 59.04
N ALA A 272 28.18 -30.18 60.12
CA ALA A 272 28.67 -30.00 61.49
C ALA A 272 28.46 -31.28 62.32
#